data_AF-A0A534AUR0-F1
#
_entry.id   AF-A0A534AUR0-F1
#
_cell.length_a   1.000
_cell.length_b   1.000
_cell.length_c   1.000
_cell.angle_alpha   90.00
_cell.angle_beta   90.00
_cell.angle_gamma   90.00
#
_symmetry.space_group_name_H-M   'P 1'
#
loop_
_entity.id
_entity.type
_entity.pdbx_description
1 polymer ?
#
loop_
_entity_poly.entity_id
_entity_poly.type
_entity_poly.pdbx_seq_one_letter_code
_entity_poly.pdbx_strand_id
1 'polypeptide(L)'
;MVVDTSALIALLGMEAEAARVAAALESEATRLISAATVVETGLVIESRYGAQGGRELDLLIAKAELSIQPVTAEQAEVPVKRQGA
;
A
#
# COMPACT_ATOMS: atom_id res chain seq x y z
N MET A 1 -3.71 5.96 10.38
CA MET A 1 -2.46 5.31 9.91
C MET A 1 -2.10 5.66 8.46
N VAL A 2 -0.85 5.40 8.05
CA VAL A 2 -0.38 5.42 6.65
C VAL A 2 -0.06 3.98 6.23
N VAL A 3 -0.58 3.54 5.09
CA VAL A 3 -0.46 2.17 4.59
C VAL A 3 0.68 2.09 3.57
N ASP A 4 1.54 1.08 3.75
CA ASP A 4 2.69 0.80 2.89
C ASP A 4 2.43 -0.38 1.95
N THR A 5 3.26 -0.51 0.91
CA THR A 5 3.19 -1.56 -0.12
C THR A 5 3.23 -2.95 0.52
N SER A 6 4.11 -3.16 1.48
CA SER A 6 4.25 -4.44 2.19
C SER A 6 2.95 -4.89 2.91
N ALA A 7 2.22 -3.95 3.50
CA ALA A 7 0.96 -4.23 4.19
C ALA A 7 -0.15 -4.63 3.21
N LEU A 8 -0.21 -4.00 2.04
CA LEU A 8 -1.15 -4.37 0.98
C LEU A 8 -0.83 -5.72 0.36
N ILE A 9 0.46 -6.00 0.12
CA ILE A 9 0.90 -7.31 -0.37
C ILE A 9 0.51 -8.40 0.63
N ALA A 10 0.70 -8.17 1.94
CA ALA A 10 0.30 -9.13 2.96
C ALA A 10 -1.21 -9.43 2.91
N LEU A 11 -2.06 -8.40 2.76
CA LEU A 11 -3.52 -8.58 2.64
C LEU A 11 -3.93 -9.31 1.36
N LEU A 12 -3.39 -8.90 0.20
CA LEU A 12 -3.74 -9.47 -1.11
C LEU A 12 -3.17 -10.88 -1.31
N GLY A 13 -1.99 -11.15 -0.74
CA GLY A 13 -1.30 -12.42 -0.80
C GLY A 13 -1.73 -13.42 0.28
N MET A 14 -2.60 -13.01 1.22
CA MET A 14 -2.98 -13.79 2.40
C MET A 14 -1.76 -14.28 3.21
N GLU A 15 -0.79 -13.39 3.40
CA GLU A 15 0.40 -13.68 4.21
C GLU A 15 0.05 -13.77 5.70
N ALA A 16 0.97 -14.27 6.53
CA ALA A 16 0.71 -14.51 7.96
C ALA A 16 0.29 -13.22 8.70
N GLU A 17 0.78 -12.07 8.25
CA GLU A 17 0.52 -10.76 8.81
C GLU A 17 -0.87 -10.20 8.43
N ALA A 18 -1.57 -10.78 7.44
CA ALA A 18 -2.80 -10.24 6.87
C ALA A 18 -3.86 -9.92 7.93
N ALA A 19 -4.11 -10.85 8.86
CA ALA A 19 -5.10 -10.67 9.93
C ALA A 19 -4.74 -9.49 10.86
N ARG A 20 -3.44 -9.32 11.16
CA ARG A 20 -2.97 -8.21 12.00
C ARG A 20 -3.13 -6.87 11.28
N VAL A 21 -2.80 -6.84 9.98
CA VAL A 21 -2.94 -5.62 9.16
C VAL A 21 -4.42 -5.23 9.01
N ALA A 22 -5.31 -6.20 8.76
CA ALA A 22 -6.74 -5.96 8.66
C ALA A 22 -7.32 -5.38 9.95
N ALA A 23 -6.98 -5.98 11.10
CA ALA A 23 -7.42 -5.46 12.40
C ALA A 23 -6.91 -4.04 12.67
N ALA A 24 -5.65 -3.75 12.30
CA ALA A 24 -5.09 -2.41 12.47
C ALA A 24 -5.80 -1.37 11.58
N LEU A 25 -6.11 -1.72 10.32
CA LEU A 25 -6.91 -0.87 9.43
C LEU A 25 -8.29 -0.60 10.02
N GLU A 26 -9.00 -1.63 10.48
CA GLU A 26 -10.35 -1.50 11.04
C GLU A 26 -10.38 -0.59 12.28
N SER A 27 -9.33 -0.63 13.11
CA SER A 27 -9.23 0.21 14.32
C SER A 27 -8.95 1.69 14.07
N GLU A 28 -8.57 2.06 12.84
CA GLU A 28 -8.14 3.42 12.50
C GLU A 28 -9.23 4.17 11.73
N ALA A 29 -9.59 5.37 12.20
CA ALA A 29 -10.58 6.23 11.55
C ALA A 29 -10.04 6.94 10.30
N THR A 30 -8.74 7.21 10.26
CA THR A 30 -8.08 7.87 9.12
C THR A 30 -7.03 6.94 8.54
N ARG A 31 -7.20 6.57 7.26
CA ARG A 31 -6.32 5.64 6.56
C ARG A 31 -5.81 6.31 5.29
N LEU A 32 -4.51 6.57 5.26
CA LEU A 32 -3.86 7.26 4.15
C LEU A 32 -2.98 6.28 3.38
N ILE A 33 -2.84 6.50 2.09
CA ILE A 33 -1.91 5.77 1.23
C ILE A 33 -1.29 6.76 0.24
N SER A 34 -0.02 6.59 -0.12
CA SER A 34 0.59 7.44 -1.15
C SER A 34 0.22 6.95 -2.55
N ALA A 35 0.08 7.87 -3.51
CA ALA A 35 -0.11 7.51 -4.92
C ALA A 35 1.04 6.62 -5.45
N ALA A 36 2.27 6.82 -4.96
CA ALA A 36 3.41 5.98 -5.31
C ALA A 36 3.26 4.54 -4.79
N THR A 37 2.78 4.36 -3.56
CA THR A 37 2.50 3.04 -2.96
C THR A 37 1.45 2.28 -3.76
N VAL A 38 0.40 2.96 -4.26
CA VAL A 38 -0.61 2.33 -5.13
C VAL A 38 0.02 1.80 -6.41
N VAL A 39 0.85 2.62 -7.07
CA VAL A 39 1.55 2.22 -8.30
C VAL A 39 2.51 1.07 -8.05
N GLU A 40 3.35 1.15 -7.02
CA GLU A 40 4.31 0.10 -6.66
C GLU A 40 3.59 -1.23 -6.37
N THR A 41 2.54 -1.18 -5.54
CA THR A 41 1.74 -2.37 -5.21
C THR A 41 1.09 -2.94 -6.47
N GLY A 42 0.53 -2.10 -7.34
CA GLY A 42 -0.06 -2.51 -8.61
C GLY A 42 0.93 -3.25 -9.49
N LEU A 43 2.13 -2.70 -9.69
CA LEU A 43 3.20 -3.35 -10.45
C LEU A 43 3.55 -4.73 -9.88
N VAL A 44 3.71 -4.84 -8.56
CA VAL A 44 4.04 -6.12 -7.90
C VAL A 44 2.91 -7.13 -8.06
N ILE A 45 1.67 -6.74 -7.75
CA ILE A 45 0.52 -7.64 -7.73
C ILE A 45 0.11 -8.05 -9.15
N GLU A 46 0.13 -7.14 -10.12
CA GLU A 46 -0.15 -7.48 -11.52
C GLU A 46 0.93 -8.37 -12.13
N SER A 47 2.21 -8.21 -11.73
CA SER A 47 3.26 -9.11 -12.18
C SER A 47 3.06 -10.55 -11.69
N ARG A 48 2.47 -10.73 -10.50
CA ARG A 48 2.26 -12.04 -9.86
C ARG A 48 0.94 -12.69 -10.27
N TYR A 49 -0.13 -11.91 -10.41
CA TYR A 49 -1.50 -12.41 -10.54
C TYR A 49 -2.22 -11.88 -11.79
N GLY A 50 -1.52 -11.15 -12.66
CA GLY A 50 -2.08 -10.52 -13.85
C GLY A 50 -3.12 -9.44 -13.52
N ALA A 51 -3.93 -9.09 -14.53
CA ALA A 51 -4.96 -8.05 -14.39
C ALA A 51 -6.01 -8.35 -13.31
N GLN A 52 -6.17 -9.61 -12.88
CA GLN A 52 -7.02 -9.96 -11.75
C GLN A 52 -6.49 -9.33 -10.45
N GLY A 53 -5.18 -9.38 -10.23
CA GLY A 53 -4.55 -8.82 -9.06
C GLY A 53 -4.77 -7.30 -8.94
N GLY A 54 -4.62 -6.56 -10.04
CA GLY A 54 -4.90 -5.12 -10.08
C GLY A 54 -6.33 -4.79 -9.65
N ARG A 55 -7.33 -5.57 -10.12
CA ARG A 55 -8.73 -5.39 -9.70
C ARG A 55 -8.94 -5.65 -8.21
N GLU A 56 -8.28 -6.66 -7.65
CA GLU A 56 -8.38 -6.93 -6.21
C GLU A 56 -7.72 -5.81 -5.38
N LEU A 57 -6.62 -5.22 -5.87
CA LEU A 57 -6.02 -4.04 -5.26
C LEU A 57 -7.00 -2.85 -5.25
N ASP A 58 -7.64 -2.56 -6.39
CA ASP A 58 -8.64 -1.48 -6.48
C ASP A 58 -9.80 -1.70 -5.49
N LEU A 59 -10.31 -2.93 -5.43
CA LEU A 59 -11.36 -3.32 -4.50
C LEU A 59 -10.92 -3.19 -3.04
N LEU A 60 -9.69 -3.56 -2.71
CA LEU A 60 -9.14 -3.43 -1.37
C LEU A 60 -9.04 -1.95 -0.97
N ILE A 61 -8.48 -1.10 -1.84
CA ILE A 61 -8.36 0.35 -1.60
C ILE A 61 -9.74 0.96 -1.34
N ALA A 62 -10.73 0.61 -2.16
CA ALA A 62 -12.09 1.10 -2.02
C ALA A 62 -12.75 0.61 -0.71
N LYS A 63 -12.66 -0.69 -0.41
CA LYS A 63 -13.27 -1.29 0.80
C LYS A 63 -12.63 -0.80 2.09
N ALA A 64 -11.32 -0.61 2.09
CA ALA A 64 -10.59 -0.09 3.24
C ALA A 64 -10.69 1.44 3.36
N GLU A 65 -11.38 2.12 2.42
CA GLU A 65 -11.56 3.57 2.39
C GLU A 65 -10.21 4.33 2.46
N LEU A 66 -9.19 3.81 1.76
CA LEU A 66 -7.87 4.43 1.78
C LEU A 66 -7.89 5.74 0.99
N SER A 67 -7.55 6.84 1.68
CA SER A 67 -7.40 8.13 1.03
C SER A 67 -6.05 8.22 0.34
N ILE A 68 -6.06 8.23 -0.99
CA ILE A 68 -4.85 8.37 -1.81
C ILE A 68 -4.36 9.83 -1.73
N GLN A 69 -3.13 9.99 -1.25
CA GLN A 69 -2.45 11.26 -1.13
C GLN A 69 -1.39 11.42 -2.24
N PRO A 70 -1.27 12.60 -2.86
CA PRO A 70 -0.21 12.86 -3.81
C PRO A 70 1.15 12.84 -3.11
N VAL A 71 2.19 12.43 -3.85
CA VAL A 71 3.57 12.58 -3.39
C VAL A 71 4.03 13.99 -3.73
N THR A 72 4.52 14.73 -2.73
CA THR A 72 5.05 16.10 -2.89
C THR A 72 6.57 16.11 -2.98
N ALA A 73 7.15 17.20 -3.51
CA ALA A 73 8.60 17.36 -3.55
C ALA A 73 9.25 17.29 -2.16
N GLU A 74 8.63 17.93 -1.16
CA GLU A 74 9.10 17.90 0.24
C GLU A 74 9.16 16.46 0.81
N GLN A 75 8.17 15.62 0.48
CA GLN A 75 8.18 14.21 0.89
C GLN A 75 9.30 13.41 0.21
N ALA A 76 9.70 13.79 -1.01
CA ALA A 76 10.80 13.16 -1.74
C ALA A 76 12.19 13.65 -1.28
N GLU A 77 12.26 14.81 -0.63
CA GLU A 77 13.49 15.41 -0.12
C GLU A 77 13.91 14.90 1.27
N VAL A 78 13.08 14.05 1.91
CA VAL A 78 13.45 13.38 3.17
C VAL A 78 14.84 12.76 2.99
N PRO A 79 15.81 13.02 3.90
CA PRO A 79 17.18 12.55 3.72
C PRO A 79 17.24 11.02 3.64
N VAL A 80 17.21 10.50 2.42
CA VAL A 80 17.52 9.11 2.16
C VAL A 80 19.01 8.99 2.47
N LYS A 81 19.34 8.35 3.60
CA LYS A 81 20.70 7.86 3.81
C LYS A 81 20.97 6.89 2.66
N ARG A 82 21.59 7.39 1.59
CA ARG A 82 22.16 6.57 0.53
C ARG A 82 23.25 5.75 1.20
N GLN A 83 22.91 4.56 1.67
CA GLN A 83 23.89 3.62 2.18
C GLN A 83 24.80 3.26 0.99
N GLY A 84 26.07 3.65 1.09
CA GLY A 84 27.16 3.19 0.22
C GLY A 84 27.26 3.90 -1.13
N ALA A 85 28.20 4.82 -1.23
CA ALA A 85 29.13 4.83 -2.36
C ALA A 85 30.45 4.23 -1.86
#